data_AF-A0A4R4S2K1-F1
#
_entry.id   AF-A0A4R4S2K1-F1
#
_cell.length_a   1.000
_cell.length_b   1.000
_cell.length_c   1.000
_cell.angle_alpha   90.00
_cell.angle_beta   90.00
_cell.angle_gamma   90.00
#
_symmetry.space_group_name_H-M   'P 1'
#
loop_
_entity.id
_entity.type
_entity.pdbx_description
1 polymer ?
#
loop_
_entity_poly.entity_id
_entity_poly.type
_entity_poly.pdbx_seq_one_letter_code
_entity_poly.pdbx_strand_id
1 'polypeptide(L)'
;MSDEAAQEPGFPVEVPAEFPAAERGPAPAEPEFPAAPPLAPTGDRRVDAVVARLGELGARPVPEHVEIYEDVHQRLQELLASADQDDRPEHPEHPGRPEAPRAAFPDALRPRP
;
A
#
# COMPACT_ATOMS: atom_id res chain seq x y z
N MET A 1 -28.17 -27.92 -22.70
CA MET A 1 -28.36 -27.19 -21.43
C MET A 1 -27.21 -27.59 -20.53
N SER A 2 -26.31 -26.77 -20.03
CA SER A 2 -25.86 -25.41 -20.38
C SER A 2 -24.40 -25.38 -19.95
N ASP A 3 -23.57 -24.83 -20.81
CA ASP A 3 -22.20 -24.41 -20.51
C ASP A 3 -22.32 -23.13 -19.67
N GLU A 4 -21.74 -23.10 -18.47
CA GLU A 4 -21.59 -21.88 -17.66
C GLU A 4 -20.14 -21.86 -17.19
N ALA A 5 -19.26 -21.61 -18.15
CA ALA A 5 -17.93 -21.08 -17.88
C ALA A 5 -18.10 -19.78 -17.08
N ALA A 6 -17.81 -19.83 -15.78
CA ALA A 6 -17.56 -18.64 -14.97
C ALA A 6 -16.27 -17.97 -15.48
N GLN A 7 -16.38 -17.30 -16.62
CA GLN A 7 -15.39 -16.37 -17.12
C GLN A 7 -15.58 -15.10 -16.30
N GLU A 8 -14.85 -14.97 -15.20
CA GLU A 8 -14.70 -13.67 -14.55
C GLU A 8 -14.21 -12.67 -15.60
N PRO A 9 -14.81 -11.48 -15.72
CA PRO A 9 -14.30 -10.47 -16.62
C PRO A 9 -12.94 -10.02 -16.08
N GLY A 10 -11.89 -10.62 -16.63
CA GLY A 10 -10.55 -10.08 -16.55
C GLY A 10 -10.62 -8.70 -17.16
N PHE A 11 -10.66 -7.67 -16.32
CA PHE A 11 -10.40 -6.31 -16.76
C PHE A 11 -9.01 -6.34 -17.41
N PRO A 12 -8.88 -6.08 -18.71
CA PRO A 12 -7.56 -5.90 -19.27
C PRO A 12 -7.01 -4.66 -18.59
N VAL A 13 -6.07 -4.86 -17.67
CA VAL A 13 -5.14 -3.80 -17.32
C VAL A 13 -4.34 -3.61 -18.59
N GLU A 14 -4.81 -2.74 -19.47
CA GLU A 14 -3.97 -2.11 -20.49
C GLU A 14 -2.88 -1.40 -19.70
N VAL A 15 -1.79 -2.11 -19.44
CA VAL A 15 -0.51 -1.48 -19.17
C VAL A 15 -0.25 -0.68 -20.44
N PRO A 16 -0.29 0.66 -20.41
CA PRO A 16 0.00 1.42 -21.60
C PRO A 16 1.34 0.94 -22.13
N ALA A 17 1.30 0.43 -23.37
CA ALA A 17 2.45 -0.02 -24.10
C ALA A 17 3.56 1.01 -23.95
N GLU A 18 4.72 0.52 -23.50
CA GLU A 18 6.04 1.14 -23.59
C GLU A 18 5.99 2.63 -23.90
N PHE A 19 6.15 3.46 -22.85
CA PHE A 19 6.41 4.89 -23.02
C PHE A 19 7.39 5.03 -24.20
N PRO A 20 7.01 5.71 -25.30
CA PRO A 20 7.90 5.82 -26.43
C PRO A 20 9.20 6.38 -25.86
N ALA A 21 10.30 5.70 -26.14
CA ALA A 21 11.63 6.23 -25.93
C ALA A 21 11.76 7.44 -26.85
N ALA A 22 11.10 8.54 -26.46
CA ALA A 22 11.29 9.85 -27.02
C ALA A 22 12.79 10.04 -26.95
N GLU A 23 13.41 10.30 -28.11
CA GLU A 23 14.81 10.66 -28.17
C GLU A 23 15.03 11.74 -27.13
N ARG A 24 15.62 11.31 -26.00
CA ARG A 24 15.76 12.15 -24.82
C ARG A 24 16.91 13.06 -25.20
N GLY A 25 16.59 14.17 -25.88
CA GLY A 25 17.51 15.29 -26.03
C GLY A 25 18.17 15.57 -24.67
N PRO A 26 19.41 16.10 -24.65
CA PRO A 26 20.24 16.11 -23.45
C PRO A 26 19.40 16.48 -22.24
N ALA A 27 19.23 15.50 -21.34
CA ALA A 27 18.35 15.66 -20.19
C ALA A 27 18.79 16.94 -19.48
N PRO A 28 17.87 17.87 -19.17
CA PRO A 28 18.22 19.00 -18.32
C PRO A 28 18.87 18.42 -17.07
N ALA A 29 19.98 19.02 -16.62
CA ALA A 29 20.66 18.60 -15.41
C ALA A 29 19.59 18.42 -14.33
N GLU A 30 19.44 17.18 -13.85
CA GLU A 30 18.44 16.88 -12.84
C GLU A 30 18.69 17.84 -11.67
N PRO A 31 17.66 18.56 -11.20
CA PRO A 31 17.85 19.43 -10.07
C PRO A 31 18.44 18.60 -8.92
N GLU A 32 19.63 18.97 -8.46
CA GLU A 32 20.25 18.35 -7.29
C GLU A 32 19.40 18.71 -6.07
N PHE A 33 18.45 17.84 -5.74
CA PHE A 33 17.71 17.97 -4.51
C PHE A 33 18.64 17.63 -3.35
N PRO A 34 18.73 18.49 -2.32
CA PRO A 34 19.47 18.14 -1.13
C PRO A 34 18.89 16.86 -0.54
N ALA A 35 19.76 15.92 -0.15
CA ALA A 35 19.33 14.69 0.48
C ALA A 35 18.42 15.00 1.67
N ALA A 36 17.29 14.29 1.75
CA ALA A 36 16.38 14.43 2.88
C ALA A 36 17.14 14.14 4.18
N PRO A 37 16.84 14.87 5.28
CA PRO A 37 17.45 14.57 6.57
C PRO A 37 17.15 13.12 6.98
N PRO A 38 18.07 12.46 7.70
CA PRO A 38 17.86 11.09 8.15
C PRO A 38 16.59 11.00 9.01
N LEU A 39 15.76 10.02 8.71
CA LEU A 39 14.53 9.74 9.46
C LEU A 39 14.89 9.39 10.91
N ALA A 40 14.12 9.94 11.86
CA ALA A 40 14.24 9.53 13.26
C ALA A 40 13.83 8.05 13.40
N PRO A 41 14.53 7.27 14.23
CA PRO A 41 14.19 5.87 14.44
C PRO A 41 12.78 5.74 15.04
N THR A 42 12.04 4.75 14.57
CA THR A 42 10.67 4.45 14.99
C THR A 42 10.61 3.80 16.37
N GLY A 43 11.73 3.21 16.82
CA GLY A 43 11.84 2.50 18.09
C GLY A 43 11.64 0.98 17.98
N ASP A 44 11.08 0.49 16.87
CA ASP A 44 11.11 -0.93 16.53
C ASP A 44 12.32 -1.20 15.62
N ARG A 45 13.30 -1.96 16.14
CA ARG A 45 14.52 -2.30 15.39
C ARG A 45 14.24 -3.02 14.07
N ARG A 46 13.15 -3.78 13.98
CA ARG A 46 12.75 -4.49 12.76
C ARG A 46 12.28 -3.50 11.71
N VAL A 47 11.43 -2.54 12.10
CA VAL A 47 10.96 -1.46 11.23
C VAL A 47 12.13 -0.58 10.80
N ASP A 48 12.99 -0.17 11.73
CA ASP A 48 14.16 0.67 11.45
C ASP A 48 15.13 0.00 10.45
N ALA A 49 15.32 -1.32 10.55
CA ALA A 49 16.15 -2.06 9.60
C ALA A 49 15.55 -2.08 8.19
N VAL A 50 14.23 -2.23 8.06
CA VAL A 50 13.56 -2.19 6.75
C VAL A 50 13.61 -0.79 6.15
N VAL A 51 13.39 0.25 6.95
CA VAL A 51 13.44 1.66 6.49
C VAL A 51 14.85 2.06 6.09
N ALA A 52 15.89 1.59 6.80
CA ALA A 52 17.29 1.86 6.44
C ALA A 52 17.64 1.39 5.01
N ARG A 53 17.00 0.32 4.52
CA ARG A 53 17.21 -0.22 3.17
C ARG A 53 16.80 0.75 2.06
N LEU A 54 15.84 1.64 2.31
CA LEU A 54 15.47 2.70 1.35
C LEU A 54 16.63 3.66 1.08
N GLY A 55 17.59 3.78 2.01
CA GLY A 55 18.80 4.59 1.81
C GLY A 55 19.69 4.08 0.68
N GLU A 56 19.58 2.81 0.28
CA GLU A 56 20.36 2.22 -0.82
C GLU A 56 19.92 2.71 -2.21
N LEU A 57 18.70 3.24 -2.32
CA LEU A 57 18.12 3.67 -3.60
C LEU A 57 18.95 4.76 -4.30
N GLY A 58 19.52 5.69 -3.53
CA GLY A 58 20.32 6.79 -4.08
C GLY A 58 21.61 6.35 -4.79
N ALA A 59 22.09 5.12 -4.52
CA ALA A 59 23.27 4.55 -5.15
C ALA A 59 22.93 3.55 -6.29
N ARG A 60 21.64 3.29 -6.54
CA ARG A 60 21.17 2.26 -7.46
C ARG A 60 20.44 2.84 -8.67
N PRO A 61 20.51 2.18 -9.85
CA PRO A 61 19.69 2.52 -11.00
C PRO A 61 18.19 2.47 -10.70
N VAL A 62 17.42 3.38 -11.30
CA VAL A 62 15.95 3.47 -11.16
C VAL A 62 15.21 2.14 -11.43
N PRO A 63 15.59 1.32 -12.43
CA PRO A 63 14.94 0.02 -12.63
C PRO A 63 15.03 -0.92 -11.43
N GLU A 64 16.09 -0.81 -10.62
CA GLU A 64 16.28 -1.63 -9.42
C GLU A 64 15.50 -1.10 -8.21
N HIS A 65 14.97 0.12 -8.27
CA HIS A 65 14.22 0.71 -7.16
C HIS A 65 12.93 -0.06 -6.87
N VAL A 66 12.28 -0.58 -7.92
CA VAL A 66 11.04 -1.36 -7.80
C VAL A 66 11.26 -2.57 -6.90
N GLU A 67 12.31 -3.35 -7.14
CA GLU A 67 12.62 -4.54 -6.33
C GLU A 67 12.87 -4.18 -4.85
N ILE A 68 13.46 -3.00 -4.59
CA ILE A 68 13.69 -2.53 -3.23
C ILE A 68 12.37 -2.14 -2.57
N TYR A 69 11.52 -1.38 -3.26
CA TYR A 69 10.21 -0.97 -2.74
C TYR A 69 9.33 -2.18 -2.43
N GLU A 70 9.28 -3.18 -3.32
CA GLU A 70 8.46 -4.38 -3.10
C GLU A 70 8.95 -5.19 -1.89
N ASP A 71 10.25 -5.42 -1.73
CA ASP A 71 10.77 -6.13 -0.55
C ASP A 71 10.52 -5.33 0.75
N VAL A 72 10.64 -4.00 0.71
CA VAL A 72 10.30 -3.13 1.86
C VAL A 72 8.82 -3.25 2.21
N HIS A 73 7.93 -3.16 1.22
CA HIS A 73 6.49 -3.31 1.43
C HIS A 73 6.13 -4.68 1.98
N GLN A 74 6.68 -5.76 1.41
CA GLN A 74 6.40 -7.11 1.85
C GLN A 74 6.82 -7.33 3.31
N ARG A 75 8.03 -6.89 3.69
CA ARG A 75 8.52 -7.01 5.08
C ARG A 75 7.69 -6.20 6.06
N LEU A 76 7.31 -4.97 5.70
CA LEU A 76 6.45 -4.16 6.58
C LEU A 76 5.07 -4.81 6.76
N GLN A 77 4.49 -5.39 5.72
CA GLN A 77 3.23 -6.13 5.82
C GLN A 77 3.37 -7.36 6.73
N GLU A 78 4.45 -8.13 6.60
CA GLU A 78 4.72 -9.28 7.46
C GLU A 78 4.89 -8.89 8.93
N LEU A 79 5.59 -7.78 9.19
CA LEU A 79 5.77 -7.27 10.55
C LEU A 79 4.43 -6.82 11.16
N LEU A 80 3.59 -6.15 10.38
CA LEU A 80 2.25 -5.74 10.82
C LEU A 80 1.33 -6.94 11.06
N ALA A 81 1.35 -7.94 10.18
CA ALA A 81 0.59 -9.17 10.35
C ALA A 81 1.02 -9.93 11.61
N SER A 82 2.33 -9.98 11.89
CA SER A 82 2.88 -10.60 13.10
C SER A 82 2.43 -9.84 14.36
N ALA A 83 2.46 -8.51 14.32
CA ALA A 83 2.01 -7.67 15.44
C ALA A 83 0.51 -7.83 15.72
N ASP A 84 -0.33 -7.96 14.70
CA ASP A 84 -1.77 -8.24 14.85
C ASP A 84 -2.02 -9.60 15.51
N GLN A 85 -1.22 -10.62 15.15
CA GLN A 85 -1.29 -11.93 15.80
C GLN A 85 -0.89 -11.89 17.27
N ASP A 86 0.13 -11.11 17.62
CA ASP A 86 0.61 -10.93 18.99
C ASP A 86 -0.40 -10.13 19.86
N ASP A 87 -1.07 -9.13 19.26
CA ASP A 87 -2.05 -8.29 19.97
C ASP A 87 -3.40 -8.99 20.13
N ARG A 88 -3.71 -10.01 19.31
CA ARG A 88 -4.97 -10.72 19.37
C ARG A 88 -5.07 -11.51 20.68
N PRO A 89 -5.90 -11.10 21.66
CA PRO A 89 -6.19 -11.96 22.79
C PRO A 89 -6.90 -13.22 22.27
N GLU A 90 -6.71 -14.36 22.93
CA GLU A 90 -7.38 -15.66 22.70
C GLU A 90 -8.91 -15.51 22.78
N HIS A 91 -9.53 -14.83 21.82
CA HIS A 91 -10.93 -14.46 21.90
C HIS A 91 -11.74 -15.68 21.46
N PRO A 92 -12.61 -16.25 22.32
CA PRO A 92 -13.52 -17.27 21.87
C PRO A 92 -14.37 -16.68 20.76
N GLU A 93 -14.47 -17.43 19.67
CA GLU A 93 -15.22 -17.08 18.46
C GLU A 93 -16.58 -16.54 18.88
N HIS A 94 -16.86 -15.27 18.57
CA HIS A 94 -18.12 -14.63 18.93
C HIS A 94 -19.12 -14.90 17.80
N PRO A 95 -20.09 -15.83 17.94
CA PRO A 95 -21.17 -15.92 16.97
C PRO A 95 -22.10 -14.74 17.20
N GLY A 96 -22.23 -13.89 16.18
CA GLY A 96 -23.26 -12.85 16.13
C GLY A 96 -22.93 -11.56 16.87
N ARG A 97 -22.22 -10.65 16.20
CA ARG A 97 -22.43 -9.22 16.45
C ARG A 97 -23.78 -8.88 15.82
N PRO A 98 -24.84 -8.53 16.59
CA PRO A 98 -26.05 -8.02 15.97
C PRO A 98 -25.69 -6.69 15.29
N GLU A 99 -26.05 -6.55 14.01
CA GLU A 99 -25.98 -5.27 13.29
C GLU A 99 -26.69 -4.22 14.14
N ALA A 100 -25.93 -3.28 14.71
CA ALA A 100 -26.53 -2.05 15.19
C ALA A 100 -27.18 -1.39 13.96
N PRO A 101 -28.49 -1.09 13.98
CA PRO A 101 -29.14 -0.46 12.85
C PRO A 101 -28.41 0.86 12.60
N ARG A 102 -27.80 1.00 11.41
CA ARG A 102 -27.15 2.23 10.97
C ARG A 102 -28.06 3.38 11.32
N ALA A 103 -27.57 4.30 12.16
CA ALA A 103 -28.33 5.44 12.64
C ALA A 103 -29.08 6.09 11.47
N ALA A 104 -30.40 5.88 11.44
CA ALA A 104 -31.26 6.61 10.54
C ALA A 104 -31.11 8.09 10.90
N PHE A 105 -30.77 8.88 9.89
CA PHE A 105 -30.51 10.32 9.93
C PHE A 105 -31.21 11.07 11.08
N PRO A 106 -30.51 11.99 11.78
CA PRO A 106 -31.10 12.76 12.87
C PRO A 106 -32.32 13.55 12.36
N ASP A 107 -33.44 13.39 13.07
CA ASP A 107 -34.77 13.97 12.80
C ASP A 107 -34.80 15.52 12.79
N ALA A 108 -33.64 16.16 12.94
CA ALA A 108 -33.45 17.61 12.99
C ALA A 108 -33.61 18.32 11.62
N LEU A 109 -33.74 17.57 10.53
CA LEU A 109 -33.89 18.12 9.17
C LEU A 109 -35.29 17.93 8.57
N ARG A 110 -36.29 17.47 9.33
CA ARG A 110 -37.67 17.41 8.82
C ARG A 110 -38.35 18.78 8.91
N PRO A 111 -38.73 19.41 7.77
CA PRO A 111 -39.49 20.65 7.79
C PRO A 111 -40.87 20.37 8.40
N ARG A 112 -41.29 21.22 9.34
CA ARG A 112 -42.60 21.09 10.01
C ARG A 112 -43.72 21.57 9.06
N PRO A 113 -44.86 20.84 8.99
CA PRO A 113 -46.01 21.22 8.17
C PRO A 113 -46.75 22.45 8.73
#